data_AF-A0A4D7QSF1-F1
#
_entry.id   AF-A0A4D7QSF1-F1
#
_cell.length_a   1.000
_cell.length_b   1.000
_cell.length_c   1.000
_cell.angle_alpha   90.00
_cell.angle_beta   90.00
_cell.angle_gamma   90.00
#
_symmetry.space_group_name_H-M   'P 1'
#
loop_
_entity.id
_entity.type
_entity.pdbx_description
1 polymer ?
#
loop_
_entity_poly.entity_id
_entity_poly.type
_entity_poly.pdbx_seq_one_letter_code
_entity_poly.pdbx_strand_id
1 'polypeptide(L)'
;MGDPASSLDSVGDPEAFMDGIETLIEADFEKITGWFDHGYFQGIDVFNTPFPTERGHVTIKTSQVSVFLYRLDALHRLQEPLSLFCGCPLSVKVQNNHPVPDIYDRLMRQRFSRSLVDKIYGSRYCQHFFTASEIGTLSDRFTR
;
A
#
# COMPACT_ATOMS: atom_id res chain seq x y z
N MET A 1 -3.52 -18.72 11.05
CA MET A 1 -3.47 -17.29 10.72
C MET A 1 -1.99 -16.97 10.57
N GLY A 2 -1.49 -17.03 9.33
CA GLY A 2 -0.07 -16.82 9.06
C GLY A 2 0.23 -15.33 9.19
N ASP A 3 1.30 -15.00 9.89
CA ASP A 3 1.80 -13.63 10.00
C ASP A 3 2.19 -13.12 8.60
N PRO A 4 1.57 -12.05 8.07
CA PRO A 4 1.95 -11.49 6.77
C PRO A 4 3.37 -10.88 6.79
N ALA A 5 3.98 -10.68 7.96
CA ALA A 5 5.40 -10.30 8.08
C ALA A 5 6.35 -11.51 7.95
N SER A 6 5.87 -12.74 8.15
CA SER A 6 6.68 -13.96 8.09
C SER A 6 7.13 -14.34 6.68
N SER A 7 6.55 -13.76 5.62
CA SER A 7 6.90 -14.09 4.23
C SER A 7 8.09 -13.31 3.68
N LEU A 8 8.60 -12.30 4.41
CA LEU A 8 9.74 -11.48 3.98
C LEU A 8 11.06 -11.86 4.68
N ASP A 9 11.01 -12.58 5.80
CA ASP A 9 12.20 -13.09 6.50
C ASP A 9 12.80 -14.35 5.85
N SER A 10 12.20 -14.83 4.76
CA SER A 10 12.66 -15.98 3.97
C SER A 10 12.80 -15.65 2.49
N VAL A 11 13.28 -14.43 2.15
CA VAL A 11 13.79 -14.27 0.79
C VAL A 11 14.98 -15.21 0.66
N GLY A 12 14.75 -16.34 -0.01
CA GLY A 12 15.78 -17.30 -0.39
C GLY A 12 16.73 -16.65 -1.38
N ASP A 13 17.06 -17.37 -2.45
CA ASP A 13 17.83 -16.79 -3.56
C ASP A 13 17.11 -15.54 -4.13
N PRO A 14 17.70 -14.32 -4.02
CA PRO A 14 17.08 -13.10 -4.52
C PRO A 14 16.83 -13.13 -6.03
N GLU A 15 17.63 -13.88 -6.80
CA GLU A 15 17.39 -14.09 -8.23
C GLU A 15 16.10 -14.88 -8.44
N ALA A 16 15.95 -16.03 -7.77
CA ALA A 16 14.75 -16.85 -7.86
C ALA A 16 13.48 -16.10 -7.41
N PHE A 17 13.59 -15.24 -6.39
CA PHE A 17 12.50 -14.36 -5.98
C PHE A 17 12.11 -13.38 -7.09
N MET A 18 13.10 -12.70 -7.70
CA MET A 18 12.85 -11.73 -8.77
C MET A 18 12.33 -12.37 -10.04
N ASP A 19 12.72 -13.61 -10.36
CA ASP A 19 12.17 -14.37 -11.48
C ASP A 19 10.71 -14.78 -11.24
N GLY A 20 10.36 -15.07 -9.98
CA GLY A 20 9.02 -15.52 -9.58
C GLY A 20 8.05 -14.41 -9.17
N ILE A 21 8.49 -13.16 -9.07
CA ILE A 21 7.72 -12.09 -8.41
C ILE A 21 6.37 -11.80 -9.07
N GLU A 22 6.30 -11.83 -10.41
CA GLU A 22 5.05 -11.61 -11.14
C GLU A 22 4.01 -12.69 -10.79
N THR A 23 4.42 -13.96 -10.79
CA THR A 23 3.59 -15.11 -10.39
C THR A 23 3.14 -15.00 -8.92
N LEU A 24 4.02 -14.55 -8.03
CA LEU A 24 3.69 -14.35 -6.61
C LEU A 24 2.62 -13.26 -6.44
N ILE A 25 2.78 -12.12 -7.12
CA ILE A 25 1.79 -11.04 -7.09
C ILE A 25 0.44 -11.51 -7.65
N GLU A 26 0.45 -12.30 -8.73
CA GLU A 26 -0.79 -12.86 -9.30
C GLU A 26 -1.49 -13.81 -8.32
N ALA A 27 -0.74 -14.68 -7.66
CA ALA A 27 -1.26 -15.63 -6.67
C ALA A 27 -1.83 -14.93 -5.43
N ASP A 28 -1.22 -13.83 -5.00
CA ASP A 28 -1.62 -13.05 -3.83
C ASP A 28 -2.49 -11.82 -4.15
N PHE A 29 -2.93 -11.67 -5.41
CA PHE A 29 -3.68 -10.50 -5.88
C PHE A 29 -4.82 -10.09 -4.94
N GLU A 30 -5.71 -11.04 -4.61
CA GLU A 30 -6.86 -10.80 -3.73
C GLU A 30 -6.44 -10.37 -2.32
N LYS A 31 -5.31 -10.87 -1.80
CA LYS A 31 -4.81 -10.46 -0.48
C LYS A 31 -4.26 -9.03 -0.52
N ILE A 32 -3.60 -8.66 -1.62
CA ILE A 32 -3.00 -7.33 -1.82
C ILE A 32 -4.10 -6.28 -2.00
N THR A 33 -5.11 -6.55 -2.83
CA THR A 33 -6.17 -5.59 -3.15
C THR A 33 -7.37 -5.65 -2.21
N GLY A 34 -7.55 -6.76 -1.48
CA GLY A 34 -8.69 -7.00 -0.59
C GLY A 34 -8.48 -6.58 0.87
N TRP A 35 -7.43 -5.81 1.18
CA TRP A 35 -7.08 -5.42 2.55
C TRP A 35 -8.24 -4.83 3.36
N PHE A 36 -9.13 -4.08 2.70
CA PHE A 36 -10.27 -3.40 3.32
C PHE A 36 -11.60 -4.15 3.19
N ASP A 37 -11.62 -5.32 2.53
CA ASP A 37 -12.85 -6.10 2.37
C ASP A 37 -13.20 -6.90 3.63
N HIS A 38 -12.24 -7.08 4.53
CA HIS A 38 -12.46 -7.72 5.81
C HIS A 38 -13.03 -6.71 6.83
N GLY A 39 -14.11 -7.08 7.53
CA GLY A 39 -14.83 -6.23 8.50
C GLY A 39 -14.08 -5.86 9.78
N TYR A 40 -12.74 -5.90 9.79
CA TYR A 40 -11.88 -5.58 10.93
C TYR A 40 -12.01 -4.14 11.42
N PHE A 41 -12.60 -3.24 10.63
CA PHE A 41 -12.70 -1.81 10.94
C PHE A 41 -13.96 -1.42 11.71
N GLN A 42 -14.49 -2.32 12.56
CA GLN A 42 -15.65 -2.05 13.44
C GLN A 42 -16.87 -1.51 12.67
N GLY A 43 -17.14 -2.09 11.50
CA GLY A 43 -18.25 -1.68 10.63
C GLY A 43 -17.98 -0.45 9.76
N ILE A 44 -16.75 0.08 9.74
CA ILE A 44 -16.34 1.12 8.78
C ILE A 44 -16.08 0.48 7.43
N ASP A 45 -16.88 0.86 6.44
CA ASP A 45 -16.57 0.63 5.02
C ASP A 45 -15.69 1.78 4.53
N VAL A 46 -14.41 1.48 4.35
CA VAL A 46 -13.40 2.45 3.88
C VAL A 46 -13.78 3.02 2.53
N PHE A 47 -14.28 2.17 1.63
CA PHE A 47 -14.57 2.56 0.26
C PHE A 47 -15.82 3.46 0.13
N ASN A 48 -16.68 3.51 1.15
CA ASN A 48 -17.81 4.45 1.21
C ASN A 48 -17.40 5.87 1.61
N THR A 49 -16.17 6.08 2.09
CA THR A 49 -15.66 7.41 2.42
C THR A 49 -14.73 7.89 1.29
N PRO A 50 -15.00 9.03 0.65
CA PRO A 50 -14.07 9.60 -0.33
C PRO A 50 -12.69 9.82 0.27
N PHE A 51 -11.65 9.32 -0.41
CA PHE A 51 -10.26 9.52 0.02
C PHE A 51 -9.65 10.74 -0.67
N PRO A 52 -9.11 11.73 0.07
CA PRO A 52 -8.49 12.90 -0.52
C PRO A 52 -7.06 12.58 -0.95
N THR A 53 -6.93 12.09 -2.18
CA THR A 53 -5.69 11.59 -2.80
C THR A 53 -4.51 12.55 -2.67
N GLU A 54 -4.73 13.85 -2.84
CA GLU A 54 -3.68 14.89 -2.78
C GLU A 54 -3.12 15.07 -1.38
N ARG A 55 -3.96 14.88 -0.36
CA ARG A 55 -3.60 14.93 1.06
C ARG A 55 -2.95 13.63 1.53
N GLY A 56 -3.30 12.51 0.90
CA GLY A 56 -2.76 11.19 1.22
C GLY A 56 -3.20 10.64 2.58
N HIS A 57 -4.22 11.22 3.21
CA HIS A 57 -4.78 10.72 4.47
C HIS A 57 -6.21 11.21 4.73
N VAL A 58 -6.96 10.48 5.55
CA VAL A 58 -8.29 10.87 6.05
C VAL A 58 -8.53 10.30 7.44
N THR A 59 -9.30 11.02 8.24
CA THR A 59 -9.84 10.50 9.51
C THR A 59 -11.32 10.19 9.33
N ILE A 60 -11.69 8.92 9.45
CA ILE A 60 -13.07 8.46 9.46
C ILE A 60 -13.54 8.39 10.92
N LYS A 61 -14.62 9.08 11.26
CA LYS A 61 -15.17 9.10 12.62
C LYS A 61 -16.56 8.47 12.64
N THR A 62 -16.78 7.52 13.54
CA THR A 62 -18.11 7.02 13.90
C THR A 62 -18.43 7.41 15.34
N SER A 63 -19.59 7.02 15.85
CA SER A 63 -19.95 7.19 17.25
C SER A 63 -19.11 6.32 18.20
N GLN A 64 -18.45 5.27 17.69
CA GLN A 64 -17.75 4.26 18.51
C GLN A 64 -16.24 4.32 18.34
N VAL A 65 -15.75 4.64 17.14
CA VAL A 65 -14.31 4.59 16.82
C VAL A 65 -13.92 5.72 15.88
N SER A 66 -12.62 6.05 15.87
CA SER A 66 -12.02 6.90 14.85
C SER A 66 -10.88 6.13 14.18
N VAL A 67 -10.89 6.09 12.85
CA VAL A 67 -9.87 5.42 12.04
C VAL A 67 -9.09 6.47 11.28
N PHE A 68 -7.77 6.42 11.40
CA PHE A 68 -6.85 7.22 10.60
C PHE A 68 -6.32 6.36 9.45
N LEU A 69 -6.67 6.74 8.23
CA LEU A 69 -6.18 6.10 7.01
C LEU A 69 -5.16 7.01 6.35
N TYR A 70 -4.05 6.43 5.90
CA TYR A 70 -3.01 7.18 5.20
C TYR A 70 -2.31 6.32 4.16
N ARG A 71 -1.72 6.99 3.17
CA ARG A 71 -0.92 6.41 2.10
C ARG A 71 0.54 6.29 2.53
N LEU A 72 1.13 5.11 2.36
CA LEU A 72 2.53 4.87 2.71
C LEU A 72 3.50 5.69 1.85
N ASP A 73 3.17 5.98 0.60
CA ASP A 73 3.98 6.83 -0.27
C ASP A 73 3.93 8.33 0.14
N ALA A 74 3.00 8.71 1.00
CA ALA A 74 2.88 10.04 1.60
C ALA A 74 3.52 10.15 3.00
N LEU A 75 4.36 9.17 3.40
CA LEU A 75 4.94 9.10 4.75
C LEU A 75 5.68 10.36 5.20
N HIS A 76 6.33 11.07 4.28
CA HIS A 76 7.02 12.34 4.55
C HIS A 76 6.09 13.47 5.03
N ARG A 77 4.77 13.32 4.85
CA ARG A 77 3.72 14.24 5.32
C ARG A 77 2.95 13.73 6.54
N LEU A 78 3.36 12.60 7.15
CA LEU A 78 2.57 11.91 8.18
C LEU A 78 2.52 12.63 9.54
N GLN A 79 3.59 13.32 9.94
CA GLN A 79 3.76 13.77 11.32
C GLN A 79 2.63 14.70 11.80
N GLU A 80 2.31 15.74 11.03
CA GLU A 80 1.27 16.70 11.38
C GLU A 80 -0.12 16.05 11.48
N PRO A 81 -0.64 15.34 10.44
CA PRO A 81 -1.97 14.74 10.51
C PRO A 81 -2.08 13.65 11.58
N LEU A 82 -1.00 12.90 11.84
CA LEU A 82 -0.98 11.91 12.91
C LEU A 82 -1.03 12.58 14.29
N SER A 83 -0.29 13.67 14.49
CA SER A 83 -0.32 14.46 15.74
C SER A 83 -1.72 15.01 16.01
N LEU A 84 -2.38 15.55 14.97
CA LEU A 84 -3.77 16.04 15.06
C LEU A 84 -4.75 14.92 15.38
N PHE A 85 -4.57 13.74 14.79
CA PHE A 85 -5.41 12.57 15.07
C PHE A 85 -5.24 12.07 16.52
N CYS A 86 -4.01 12.00 17.01
CA CYS A 86 -3.71 11.56 18.37
C CYS A 86 -4.02 12.62 19.45
N GLY A 87 -4.19 13.88 19.07
CA GLY A 87 -4.45 14.98 20.00
C GLY A 87 -3.21 15.39 20.81
N CYS A 88 -2.02 15.01 20.38
CA CYS A 88 -0.76 15.40 21.02
C CYS A 88 0.36 15.56 19.97
N PRO A 89 1.38 16.40 20.25
CA PRO A 89 2.52 16.54 19.36
C PRO A 89 3.31 15.22 19.27
N LEU A 90 3.53 14.74 18.05
CA LEU A 90 4.36 13.57 17.77
C LEU A 90 5.61 13.97 16.98
N SER A 91 6.69 13.22 17.19
CA SER A 91 7.90 13.27 16.38
C SER A 91 8.03 11.93 15.65
N VAL A 92 7.81 11.93 14.34
CA VAL A 92 7.85 10.70 13.53
C VAL A 92 9.23 10.56 12.93
N LYS A 93 9.98 9.54 13.36
CA LYS A 93 11.26 9.18 12.75
C LYS A 93 11.01 8.18 11.63
N VAL A 94 11.19 8.60 10.39
CA VAL A 94 11.17 7.69 9.24
C VAL A 94 12.51 6.96 9.17
N GLN A 95 12.52 5.69 9.52
CA GLN A 95 13.71 4.84 9.47
C GLN A 95 13.33 3.47 8.92
N ASN A 96 14.10 2.97 7.95
CA ASN A 96 14.00 1.58 7.54
C ASN A 96 14.87 0.73 8.48
N ASN A 97 14.24 -0.09 9.32
CA ASN A 97 14.94 -0.93 10.31
C ASN A 97 15.37 -2.29 9.74
N HIS A 98 14.90 -2.64 8.54
CA HIS A 98 15.26 -3.86 7.81
C HIS A 98 15.62 -3.52 6.36
N PRO A 99 16.71 -2.75 6.14
CA PRO A 99 17.12 -2.45 4.79
C PRO A 99 17.54 -3.74 4.09
N VAL A 100 16.83 -4.10 3.02
CA VAL A 100 17.31 -5.04 2.00
C VAL A 100 17.48 -4.22 0.71
N PRO A 101 18.52 -3.38 0.62
CA PRO A 101 18.62 -2.32 -0.40
C PRO A 101 18.59 -2.89 -1.81
N ASP A 102 19.24 -4.04 -2.01
CA ASP A 102 19.37 -4.67 -3.32
C ASP A 102 18.01 -5.11 -3.88
N ILE A 103 17.17 -5.75 -3.07
CA ILE A 103 15.85 -6.21 -3.52
C ILE A 103 14.94 -5.04 -3.85
N TYR A 104 14.92 -4.01 -3.00
CA TYR A 104 14.10 -2.83 -3.27
C TYR A 104 14.50 -2.16 -4.58
N ASP A 105 15.79 -1.91 -4.79
CA ASP A 105 16.27 -1.26 -6.01
C ASP A 105 15.99 -2.11 -7.26
N ARG A 106 16.09 -3.44 -7.14
CA ARG A 106 15.73 -4.38 -8.21
C ARG A 106 14.23 -4.33 -8.52
N LEU A 107 13.37 -4.38 -7.51
CA LEU A 107 11.91 -4.27 -7.68
C LEU A 107 11.52 -2.94 -8.34
N MET A 108 12.15 -1.83 -7.94
CA MET A 108 11.85 -0.51 -8.52
C MET A 108 12.29 -0.36 -9.99
N ARG A 109 13.17 -1.24 -10.47
CA ARG A 109 13.60 -1.34 -11.87
C ARG A 109 12.82 -2.40 -12.66
N GLN A 110 12.16 -3.34 -11.98
CA GLN A 110 11.42 -4.43 -12.60
C GLN A 110 10.24 -3.90 -13.43
N ARG A 111 9.99 -4.58 -14.55
CA ARG A 111 8.85 -4.34 -15.43
C ARG A 111 8.00 -5.61 -15.53
N PHE A 112 6.69 -5.44 -15.42
CA PHE A 112 5.66 -6.45 -15.34
C PHE A 112 4.79 -6.45 -16.60
N SER A 113 3.97 -7.49 -16.77
CA SER A 113 3.05 -7.55 -17.90
C SER A 113 2.03 -6.41 -17.83
N ARG A 114 1.64 -5.89 -18.99
CA ARG A 114 0.51 -4.96 -19.10
C ARG A 114 -0.73 -5.50 -18.40
N SER A 115 -1.01 -6.80 -18.56
CA SER A 115 -2.14 -7.48 -17.92
C SER A 115 -2.10 -7.43 -16.40
N LEU A 116 -0.94 -7.70 -15.78
CA LEU A 116 -0.82 -7.63 -14.32
C LEU A 116 -0.97 -6.18 -13.83
N VAL A 117 -0.31 -5.24 -14.50
CA VAL A 117 -0.36 -3.81 -14.15
C VAL A 117 -1.78 -3.27 -14.25
N ASP A 118 -2.49 -3.57 -15.35
CA ASP A 118 -3.90 -3.20 -15.52
C ASP A 118 -4.80 -3.83 -14.46
N LYS A 119 -4.54 -5.09 -14.10
CA LYS A 119 -5.30 -5.78 -13.07
C LYS A 119 -5.14 -5.11 -11.70
N ILE A 120 -3.91 -4.74 -11.32
CA ILE A 120 -3.62 -4.07 -10.04
C ILE A 120 -4.20 -2.66 -10.02
N TYR A 121 -3.85 -1.81 -10.97
CA TYR A 121 -4.29 -0.41 -10.95
C TYR A 121 -5.75 -0.22 -11.35
N GLY A 122 -6.36 -1.21 -12.02
CA GLY A 122 -7.79 -1.29 -12.25
C GLY A 122 -8.59 -1.78 -11.04
N SER A 123 -7.94 -2.24 -9.97
CA SER A 123 -8.64 -2.70 -8.76
C SER A 123 -9.36 -1.55 -8.04
N ARG A 124 -10.45 -1.89 -7.34
CA ARG A 124 -11.18 -0.95 -6.46
C ARG A 124 -10.24 -0.30 -5.44
N TYR A 125 -9.26 -1.06 -4.94
CA TYR A 125 -8.24 -0.57 -4.02
C TYR A 125 -7.46 0.60 -4.62
N CYS A 126 -6.81 0.38 -5.77
CA CYS A 126 -6.01 1.43 -6.40
C CYS A 126 -6.86 2.61 -6.87
N GLN A 127 -8.02 2.36 -7.47
CA GLN A 127 -8.91 3.44 -7.93
C GLN A 127 -9.45 4.31 -6.79
N HIS A 128 -9.51 3.79 -5.57
CA HIS A 128 -9.96 4.55 -4.41
C HIS A 128 -8.86 5.45 -3.83
N PHE A 129 -7.60 5.01 -3.83
CA PHE A 129 -6.50 5.73 -3.17
C PHE A 129 -5.60 6.53 -4.12
N PHE A 130 -5.74 6.37 -5.42
CA PHE A 130 -4.94 7.07 -6.42
C PHE A 130 -5.81 7.76 -7.46
N THR A 131 -5.35 8.93 -7.90
CA THR A 131 -5.95 9.63 -9.03
C THR A 131 -5.69 8.88 -10.34
N ALA A 132 -6.51 9.13 -11.36
CA ALA A 132 -6.28 8.58 -12.70
C ALA A 132 -4.90 8.98 -13.28
N SER A 133 -4.41 10.18 -12.96
CA SER A 133 -3.09 10.65 -13.41
C SER A 133 -1.94 9.89 -12.73
N GLU A 134 -2.06 9.63 -11.43
CA GLU A 134 -1.09 8.81 -10.70
C GLU A 134 -1.10 7.37 -11.22
N ILE A 135 -2.29 6.79 -11.42
CA ILE A 135 -2.44 5.46 -11.98
C ILE A 135 -1.79 5.35 -13.36
N GLY A 136 -2.00 6.33 -14.25
CA GLY A 136 -1.36 6.35 -15.56
C GLY A 136 0.17 6.40 -15.45
N THR A 137 0.69 7.31 -14.63
CA THR A 137 2.13 7.45 -14.40
C THR A 137 2.76 6.17 -13.84
N LEU A 138 2.08 5.53 -12.88
CA LEU A 138 2.53 4.28 -12.27
C LEU A 138 2.39 3.10 -13.24
N SER A 139 1.39 3.11 -14.12
CA SER A 139 1.19 2.09 -15.14
C SER A 139 2.24 2.17 -16.26
N ASP A 140 2.75 3.36 -16.58
CA ASP A 140 3.80 3.58 -17.58
C ASP A 140 5.23 3.35 -17.03
N ARG A 141 5.45 3.70 -15.76
CA ARG A 141 6.45 3.01 -14.92
C ARG A 141 6.03 1.53 -14.85
N PHE A 142 6.73 0.56 -14.29
CA PHE A 142 6.22 -0.82 -14.08
C PHE A 142 5.68 -1.66 -15.27
N THR A 143 5.10 -1.17 -16.37
CA THR A 143 4.80 -1.98 -17.56
C THR A 143 6.06 -2.16 -18.41
N ARG A 144 6.25 -3.38 -18.94
CA ARG A 144 7.27 -3.71 -19.96
C ARG A 144 6.77 -3.42 -21.38
#